data_AF-A0A2A5DNM9-F1
#
_entry.id   AF-A0A2A5DNM9-F1
#
_cell.length_a   1.000
_cell.length_b   1.000
_cell.length_c   1.000
_cell.angle_alpha   90.00
_cell.angle_beta   90.00
_cell.angle_gamma   90.00
#
_symmetry.space_group_name_H-M   'P 1'
#
loop_
_entity.id
_entity.type
_entity.pdbx_description
1 polymer ?
#
loop_
_entity_poly.entity_id
_entity_poly.type
_entity_poly.pdbx_seq_one_letter_code
_entity_poly.pdbx_strand_id
1 'polypeptide(L)' 'MKSVIKCPKNEFIIECCKCHKVRTKDGWEHKVKDHKKPVSHTYCDSCFQVACGQIERIVSNN' A
#
# COMPACT_ATOMS: atom_id res chain seq x y z
N MET A 1 1.40 -15.27 31.28
CA MET A 1 1.45 -13.82 30.96
C MET A 1 1.28 -13.67 29.46
N LYS A 2 0.22 -13.00 28.98
CA LYS A 2 0.05 -12.74 27.53
C LYS A 2 0.95 -11.56 27.17
N SER A 3 1.99 -11.80 26.39
CA SER A 3 2.84 -10.74 25.85
C SER A 3 1.99 -9.85 24.94
N VAL A 4 1.68 -8.64 25.41
CA VAL A 4 1.04 -7.62 24.58
C VAL A 4 2.14 -7.13 23.64
N ILE A 5 2.17 -7.69 22.43
CA ILE A 5 3.01 -7.19 21.34
C ILE A 5 2.51 -5.78 21.05
N LYS A 6 3.21 -4.78 21.61
CA LYS A 6 2.98 -3.38 21.26
C LYS A 6 3.47 -3.23 19.83
N CYS A 7 2.56 -3.17 18.86
CA CYS A 7 2.91 -2.73 17.51
C CYS A 7 3.60 -1.37 17.66
N PRO A 8 4.87 -1.24 17.24
CA PRO A 8 5.55 0.04 17.34
C PRO A 8 4.72 1.06 16.55
N LYS A 9 4.56 2.27 17.12
CA LYS A 9 4.03 3.44 16.40
C LYS A 9 5.03 3.89 15.33
N ASN A 10 5.51 2.97 14.51
CA ASN A 10 6.36 3.27 13.39
C ASN A 10 5.49 4.02 12.40
N GLU A 11 5.86 5.27 12.11
CA GLU A 11 5.39 5.95 10.91
C GLU A 11 5.93 5.15 9.71
N PHE A 12 5.10 4.25 9.20
CA PHE A 12 5.37 3.58 7.94
C PHE A 12 5.05 4.54 6.79
N ILE A 13 5.91 4.55 5.77
CA ILE A 13 5.56 5.15 4.49
C ILE A 13 4.65 4.15 3.77
N ILE A 14 3.47 4.57 3.34
CA ILE A 14 2.57 3.73 2.53
C ILE A 14 2.84 4.02 1.06
N GLU A 15 3.36 3.05 0.31
CA GLU A 15 3.70 3.17 -1.12
C GLU A 15 2.76 2.30 -1.98
N CYS A 16 2.40 2.79 -3.16
CA CYS A 16 1.59 2.05 -4.11
C CYS A 16 2.43 0.95 -4.81
N CYS A 17 2.00 -0.31 -4.75
CA CYS A 17 2.69 -1.45 -5.36
C CYS A 17 2.94 -1.29 -6.87
N LYS A 18 2.08 -0.52 -7.56
CA LYS A 18 2.09 -0.41 -9.04
C LYS A 18 2.74 0.86 -9.54
N CYS A 19 2.36 2.01 -8.99
CA CYS A 19 2.82 3.32 -9.47
C CYS A 19 3.83 4.00 -8.54
N HIS A 20 4.20 3.35 -7.43
CA HIS A 20 5.16 3.86 -6.45
C HIS A 20 4.84 5.24 -5.85
N LYS A 21 3.59 5.71 -5.99
CA LYS A 21 3.10 6.88 -5.27
C LYS A 21 3.07 6.60 -3.77
N VAL A 22 3.37 7.61 -2.96
CA VAL A 22 3.30 7.56 -1.51
C VAL A 22 1.99 8.17 -1.03
N ARG A 23 1.34 7.55 -0.04
CA ARG A 23 0.14 8.10 0.60
C ARG A 23 0.52 9.19 1.59
N THR A 24 0.00 10.37 1.35
CA THR A 24 0.13 11.56 2.19
C THR A 24 -1.22 11.94 2.78
N LYS A 25 -1.27 13.02 3.56
CA LYS A 25 -2.54 13.56 4.09
C LYS A 25 -3.45 14.10 2.98
N ASP A 26 -2.85 14.58 1.89
CA ASP A 26 -3.54 15.21 0.77
C ASP A 26 -3.86 14.22 -0.37
N GLY A 27 -3.38 12.97 -0.26
CA GLY A 27 -3.63 11.90 -1.24
C GLY A 27 -2.37 11.17 -1.69
N TRP A 28 -2.42 10.58 -2.88
CA TRP A 28 -1.33 9.79 -3.46
C TRP A 28 -0.42 10.64 -4.34
N GLU A 29 0.84 10.80 -3.96
CA GLU A 29 1.79 11.68 -4.64
C GLU A 29 3.11 10.99 -4.97
N HIS A 30 3.82 11.43 -6.01
CA HIS A 30 5.20 11.02 -6.26
C HIS A 30 6.12 11.85 -5.37
N LYS A 31 6.56 11.30 -4.24
CA LYS A 31 7.49 11.95 -3.32
C LYS A 31 8.76 11.12 -3.16
N VAL A 32 9.88 11.80 -2.93
CA VAL A 32 11.12 11.16 -2.51
C VAL A 32 10.87 10.52 -1.15
N LYS A 33 11.00 9.20 -1.07
CA LYS A 33 10.81 8.45 0.17
C LYS A 33 11.96 8.72 1.13
N ASP A 34 11.64 8.89 2.40
CA ASP A 34 12.65 8.83 3.45
C ASP A 34 13.08 7.36 3.60
N HIS A 35 14.26 7.03 3.05
CA HIS A 35 14.82 5.67 3.07
C HIS A 35 15.06 5.11 4.48
N LYS A 36 14.96 5.94 5.52
CA LYS A 36 15.12 5.51 6.92
C LYS A 36 13.81 4.99 7.53
N LYS A 37 12.65 5.26 6.91
CA LYS A 37 11.36 4.79 7.40
C LYS A 37 10.98 3.45 6.75
N PRO A 38 10.41 2.51 7.51
CA PRO A 38 9.90 1.28 6.93
C PRO A 38 8.76 1.58 5.95
N VAL A 39 8.75 0.88 4.82
CA VAL A 39 7.76 1.05 3.75
C VAL A 39 6.75 -0.09 3.79
N SER A 40 5.47 0.24 3.83
CA SER A 40 4.36 -0.67 3.62
C SER A 40 3.82 -0.50 2.21
N HIS A 41 3.57 -1.60 1.50
CA HIS A 41 3.06 -1.56 0.14
C HIS A 41 1.57 -1.88 0.11
N THR A 42 0.79 -1.09 -0.63
CA THR A 42 -0.64 -1.32 -0.89
C THR A 42 -0.99 -0.79 -2.28
N TYR A 43 -2.23 -0.87 -2.75
CA TYR A 43 -2.62 -0.23 -4.01
C TYR A 43 -3.24 1.14 -3.75
N CYS A 44 -2.92 2.14 -4.58
CA CYS A 44 -3.73 3.35 -4.65
C CYS A 44 -5.08 3.05 -5.30
N ASP A 45 -6.08 3.90 -5.07
CA ASP A 45 -7.46 3.66 -5.50
C ASP A 45 -7.55 3.37 -7.02
N SER A 46 -6.82 4.14 -7.83
CA SER A 46 -6.75 3.93 -9.28
C SER A 46 -6.09 2.61 -9.67
N CYS A 47 -5.04 2.19 -8.96
CA CYS A 47 -4.33 0.95 -9.26
C CYS A 47 -5.07 -0.28 -8.73
N PHE A 48 -5.81 -0.12 -7.62
CA PHE A 48 -6.59 -1.17 -7.00
C PHE A 48 -7.72 -1.64 -7.91
N GLN A 49 -8.48 -0.71 -8.50
CA GLN A 49 -9.56 -1.07 -9.44
C GLN A 49 -9.04 -1.89 -10.64
N VAL A 50 -7.88 -1.49 -11.19
CA VAL A 50 -7.26 -2.24 -12.29
C VAL A 50 -6.83 -3.63 -11.84
N ALA A 51 -6.24 -3.75 -10.64
CA ALA A 51 -5.82 -5.04 -10.09
C ALA A 51 -7.03 -5.97 -9.82
N CYS A 52 -8.12 -5.45 -9.27
CA CYS A 52 -9.36 -6.20 -9.05
C CYS A 52 -9.96 -6.71 -10.37
N GLY A 53 -10.03 -5.87 -11.40
CA GLY A 53 -10.54 -6.27 -12.71
C GLY A 53 -9.71 -7.37 -13.40
N GLN A 54 -8.45 -7.55 -13.02
CA GLN A 54 -7.64 -8.67 -13.50
C GLN A 54 -8.02 -9.99 -12.83
N ILE A 55 -8.44 -9.97 -11.56
CA ILE A 55 -8.86 -11.16 -10.81
C ILE A 55 -10.20 -11.68 -11.36
N GLU A 56 -11.16 -10.78 -11.60
CA GLU A 56 -12.48 -11.15 -12.12
C GLU A 56 -12.39 -11.89 -13.48
N ARG A 57 -11.48 -11.46 -14.36
CA ARG A 57 -11.25 -12.13 -15.66
C ARG A 57 -10.73 -13.55 -15.53
N ILE A 58 -9.99 -13.87 -14.48
CA ILE A 58 -9.46 -15.22 -14.25
C ILE A 58 -10.60 -16.13 -13.74
N VAL A 59 -11.49 -15.61 -12.91
CA VAL A 59 -12.59 -16.39 -12.33
C VAL A 59 -13.73 -16.60 -13.34
N SER A 60 -14.01 -15.66 -14.23
CA SER A 60 -15.08 -15.79 -15.24
C SER A 60 -14.74 -16.65 -16.47
N ASN A 61 -13.47 -17.05 -16.63
CA ASN A 61 -13.01 -17.91 -17.73
C ASN A 61 -12.75 -19.37 -17.30
N ASN A 62 -13.12 -19.74 -16.07
CA ASN A 62 -13.18 -21.12 -15.57
C ASN A 62 -14.64 -21.51 -15.31
#